data_AF-A0AA35VNV9-F1
#
_entry.id   AF-A0AA35VNV9-F1
#
_cell.length_a   1.000
_cell.length_b   1.000
_cell.length_c   1.000
_cell.angle_alpha   90.00
_cell.angle_beta   90.00
_cell.angle_gamma   90.00
#
_symmetry.space_group_name_H-M   'P 1'
#
loop_
_entity.id
_entity.type
_entity.pdbx_description
1 polymer ?
#
loop_
_entity_poly.entity_id
_entity_poly.type
_entity_poly.pdbx_seq_one_letter_code
_entity_poly.pdbx_strand_id
1 'polypeptide(L)'
;MAEDDQAHLDRIFKRFDTNGDGQISSTELGEALKALGSVSGDEVLRMMGEIDTDGDGFISYQEYMDFCEVVSFMKKEKVSWSL
;
A
#
# COMPACT_ATOMS: atom_id res chain seq x y z
N MET A 1 -21.41 5.05 2.71
CA MET A 1 -20.79 3.88 2.04
C MET A 1 -19.29 3.94 2.32
N ALA A 2 -18.91 3.91 3.59
CA ALA A 2 -17.52 4.07 4.06
C ALA A 2 -17.02 2.82 4.81
N GLU A 3 -17.91 1.84 5.04
CA GLU A 3 -17.58 0.58 5.71
C GLU A 3 -16.86 -0.40 4.77
N ASP A 4 -17.00 -0.23 3.45
CA ASP A 4 -16.34 -1.09 2.46
C ASP A 4 -14.86 -0.74 2.31
N ASP A 5 -14.51 0.54 2.26
CA ASP A 5 -13.12 1.00 2.15
C ASP A 5 -12.31 0.52 3.34
N GLN A 6 -12.80 0.71 4.56
CA GLN A 6 -12.07 0.31 5.77
C GLN A 6 -11.84 -1.21 5.84
N ALA A 7 -12.83 -2.01 5.44
CA ALA A 7 -12.69 -3.47 5.39
C ALA A 7 -11.78 -3.94 4.24
N HIS A 8 -11.78 -3.22 3.11
CA HIS A 8 -10.88 -3.48 2.00
C HIS A 8 -9.44 -3.18 2.39
N LEU A 9 -9.22 -2.06 3.08
CA LEU A 9 -7.92 -1.63 3.58
C LEU A 9 -7.38 -2.59 4.63
N ASP A 10 -8.19 -3.01 5.60
CA ASP A 10 -7.78 -4.01 6.61
C ASP A 10 -7.43 -5.36 5.97
N ARG A 11 -8.19 -5.80 4.96
CA ARG A 11 -7.90 -7.03 4.22
C ARG A 11 -6.61 -6.93 3.43
N ILE A 12 -6.37 -5.81 2.76
CA ILE A 12 -5.14 -5.61 2.02
C ILE A 12 -3.98 -5.51 3.01
N PHE A 13 -4.11 -4.70 4.05
CA PHE A 13 -3.11 -4.55 5.10
C PHE A 13 -2.69 -5.91 5.67
N LYS A 14 -3.64 -6.76 6.09
CA LYS A 14 -3.37 -8.14 6.55
C LYS A 14 -2.83 -9.08 5.48
N ARG A 15 -2.99 -8.75 4.20
CA ARG A 15 -2.43 -9.53 3.10
C ARG A 15 -0.95 -9.24 2.92
N PHE A 16 -0.53 -8.01 3.23
CA PHE A 16 0.85 -7.55 3.17
C PHE A 16 1.58 -7.82 4.51
N ASP A 17 0.97 -7.44 5.63
CA ASP A 17 1.42 -7.69 7.00
C ASP A 17 1.29 -9.18 7.33
N THR A 18 2.37 -9.92 7.07
CA THR A 18 2.41 -11.38 7.25
C THR A 18 2.77 -11.73 8.69
N ASN A 19 3.51 -10.86 9.37
CA ASN A 19 3.88 -11.03 10.77
C ASN A 19 2.76 -10.59 11.74
N GLY A 20 1.81 -9.77 11.28
CA GLY A 20 0.65 -9.32 12.06
C GLY A 20 0.99 -8.25 13.10
N ASP A 21 2.10 -7.52 12.93
CA ASP A 21 2.58 -6.50 13.85
C ASP A 21 1.85 -5.16 13.67
N GLY A 22 0.99 -5.04 12.65
CA GLY A 22 0.26 -3.81 12.37
C GLY A 22 1.07 -2.79 11.57
N GLN A 23 2.19 -3.23 10.98
CA GLN A 23 3.14 -2.42 10.21
C GLN A 23 3.67 -3.28 9.05
N ILE A 24 3.72 -2.74 7.83
CA ILE A 24 4.27 -3.49 6.70
C ILE A 24 5.75 -3.12 6.55
N SER A 25 6.65 -4.06 6.78
CA SER A 25 8.07 -3.82 6.56
C SER A 25 8.43 -3.82 5.06
N SER A 26 9.53 -3.16 4.69
CA SER A 26 10.08 -3.23 3.32
C SER A 26 10.30 -4.67 2.83
N THR A 27 10.58 -5.61 3.74
CA THR A 27 10.72 -7.03 3.43
C THR A 27 9.37 -7.65 3.08
N GLU A 28 8.34 -7.41 3.89
CA GLU A 28 6.98 -7.91 3.65
C GLU A 28 6.34 -7.30 2.41
N LEU A 29 6.54 -5.99 2.22
CA LEU A 29 6.13 -5.30 0.99
C LEU A 29 6.80 -5.98 -0.22
N GLY A 30 8.09 -6.27 -0.13
CA GLY A 30 8.82 -6.95 -1.20
C GLY A 30 8.34 -8.37 -1.47
N GLU A 31 8.04 -9.15 -0.44
CA GLU A 31 7.50 -10.52 -0.58
C GLU A 31 6.11 -10.50 -1.21
N ALA A 32 5.23 -9.62 -0.74
CA ALA A 32 3.88 -9.48 -1.25
C ALA A 32 3.86 -8.93 -2.69
N LEU A 33 4.70 -7.92 -2.98
CA LEU A 33 4.89 -7.39 -4.32
C LEU A 33 5.42 -8.48 -5.26
N LYS A 34 6.43 -9.25 -4.83
CA LYS A 34 6.97 -10.40 -5.58
C LYS A 34 5.93 -11.48 -5.86
N ALA A 35 4.98 -11.67 -4.93
CA ALA A 35 3.86 -12.57 -5.13
C ALA A 35 2.80 -12.01 -6.12
N LEU A 36 2.66 -10.68 -6.20
CA LEU A 36 1.74 -10.00 -7.11
C LEU A 36 2.32 -9.80 -8.53
N GLY A 37 3.64 -9.68 -8.65
CA GLY A 37 4.38 -9.48 -9.89
C GLY A 37 5.89 -9.46 -9.60
N SER A 38 6.73 -9.85 -10.54
CA SER A 38 8.17 -9.93 -10.29
C SER A 38 8.79 -8.52 -10.16
N VAL A 39 8.79 -7.96 -8.95
CA VAL A 39 9.35 -6.63 -8.65
C VAL A 39 10.71 -6.77 -7.95
N SER A 40 11.67 -5.93 -8.32
CA SER A 40 13.03 -5.93 -7.77
C SER A 40 13.07 -5.18 -6.43
N GLY A 41 13.97 -5.56 -5.53
CA GLY A 41 14.12 -4.92 -4.21
C GLY A 41 14.31 -3.40 -4.27
N ASP A 42 15.00 -2.87 -5.29
CA ASP A 42 15.12 -1.43 -5.53
C ASP A 42 13.78 -0.74 -5.83
N GLU A 43 12.87 -1.41 -6.55
CA GLU A 43 11.54 -0.87 -6.83
C GLU A 43 10.68 -0.89 -5.56
N VAL A 44 10.82 -1.94 -4.74
CA VAL A 44 10.18 -2.02 -3.43
C VAL A 44 10.64 -0.86 -2.57
N LEU A 45 11.94 -0.56 -2.54
CA LEU A 45 12.50 0.55 -1.77
C LEU A 45 12.00 1.91 -2.27
N ARG A 46 11.85 2.07 -3.59
CA ARG A 46 11.27 3.27 -4.20
C ARG A 46 9.81 3.46 -3.83
N MET A 47 9.00 2.41 -3.99
CA MET A 47 7.59 2.43 -3.59
C MET A 47 7.44 2.66 -2.09
N MET A 48 8.33 2.06 -1.29
CA MET A 48 8.39 2.28 0.15
C MET A 48 8.58 3.75 0.43
N GLY A 49 9.61 4.40 -0.13
CA GLY A 49 9.87 5.82 0.10
C GLY A 49 8.84 6.79 -0.50
N GLU A 50 7.90 6.32 -1.32
CA GLU A 50 6.74 7.11 -1.76
C GLU A 50 5.56 7.03 -0.77
N ILE A 51 5.51 6.00 0.07
CA ILE A 51 4.42 5.75 1.02
C ILE A 51 4.87 6.07 2.46
N ASP A 52 6.04 5.54 2.85
CA ASP A 52 6.74 5.80 4.10
C ASP A 52 7.21 7.26 4.12
N THR A 53 6.45 8.07 4.84
CA THR A 53 6.67 9.52 4.93
C THR A 53 7.57 9.87 6.11
N ASP A 54 7.58 9.03 7.15
CA ASP A 54 8.46 9.19 8.31
C ASP A 54 9.89 8.70 8.02
N GLY A 55 10.05 7.83 7.02
CA GLY A 55 11.33 7.26 6.61
C GLY A 55 11.85 6.20 7.58
N ASP A 56 10.96 5.55 8.33
CA ASP A 56 11.32 4.54 9.32
C ASP A 56 11.59 3.16 8.69
N GLY A 57 11.25 3.00 7.41
CA GLY A 57 11.39 1.75 6.66
C GLY A 57 10.26 0.77 6.89
N PHE A 58 9.13 1.23 7.44
CA PHE A 58 7.88 0.50 7.65
C PHE A 58 6.71 1.36 7.18
N ILE A 59 5.62 0.72 6.71
CA ILE A 59 4.37 1.43 6.41
C ILE A 59 3.46 1.19 7.59
N SER A 60 3.24 2.22 8.38
CA SER A 60 2.28 2.20 9.46
C SER A 60 0.85 2.18 8.93
N TYR A 61 -0.09 1.65 9.70
CA TYR A 61 -1.51 1.66 9.34
C TYR A 61 -2.01 3.06 8.94
N GLN A 62 -1.50 4.10 9.61
CA GLN A 62 -1.89 5.48 9.36
C GLN A 62 -1.37 6.02 8.01
N GLU A 63 -0.13 5.70 7.65
CA GLU A 63 0.46 6.04 6.34
C GLU A 63 -0.23 5.29 5.21
N TYR A 64 -0.58 4.02 5.46
CA TYR A 64 -1.36 3.24 4.52
C TYR A 64 -2.76 3.82 4.26
N MET A 65 -3.46 4.30 5.31
CA MET A 65 -4.74 4.99 5.15
C MET A 65 -4.59 6.25 4.30
N ASP A 66 -3.59 7.08 4.60
CA ASP A 66 -3.34 8.34 3.88
C ASP A 66 -3.05 8.07 2.41
N PHE A 67 -2.16 7.11 2.12
CA PHE A 67 -1.87 6.69 0.77
C PHE A 67 -3.12 6.18 0.03
N CYS A 68 -3.94 5.34 0.67
CA CYS A 68 -5.15 4.84 0.02
C CYS A 68 -6.21 5.93 -0.18
N GLU A 69 -6.30 6.94 0.68
CA GLU A 69 -7.14 8.11 0.46
C GLU A 69 -6.67 8.89 -0.79
N VAL A 70 -5.36 9.11 -0.91
CA VAL A 70 -4.72 9.77 -2.06
C VAL A 70 -4.87 8.95 -3.36
N VAL A 71 -4.72 7.63 -3.30
CA VAL A 71 -4.89 6.74 -4.46
C VAL A 71 -6.36 6.63 -4.88
N SER A 72 -7.30 6.64 -3.92
CA SER A 72 -8.73 6.68 -4.21
C SER A 72 -9.10 7.97 -4.96
N PHE A 73 -8.39 9.07 -4.68
CA PHE A 73 -8.47 10.31 -5.46
C PHE A 73 -7.87 10.16 -6.87
N MET A 74 -6.69 9.53 -7.00
CA MET A 74 -6.02 9.32 -8.29
C MET A 74 -6.75 8.36 -9.25
N LYS A 75 -7.53 7.41 -8.71
CA LYS A 75 -8.34 6.48 -9.53
C LYS A 75 -9.55 7.16 -10.18
N LYS A 76 -10.01 8.30 -9.67
CA LYS A 76 -11.16 9.03 -10.21
C LYS A 76 -10.85 9.77 -11.52
N GLU A 77 -9.59 10.13 -11.77
CA GLU A 77 -9.24 10.97 -12.93
C GLU A 77 -8.86 10.14 -14.18
N LYS A 78 -8.31 8.93 -14.03
CA LYS A 78 -7.90 8.10 -15.17
C LYS A 78 -9.04 7.38 -15.90
N VAL A 79 -10.22 7.27 -15.27
CA VAL A 79 -11.42 6.61 -15.87
C VAL A 79 -12.21 7.58 -16.77
N SER A 80 -11.89 8.88 -16.78
CA SER A 80 -12.68 9.88 -17.51
C SER A 80 -12.19 10.22 -18.92
N TRP A 81 -11.14 9.59 -19.45
CA TRP A 81 -10.61 9.88 -20.80
C TRP A 81 -10.65 8.70 -21.78
N SER A 82 -11.59 7.77 -21.58
CA SER A 82 -11.97 6.82 -22.63
C SER A 82 -13.44 6.99 -22.97
N LEU A 83 -13.77 8.15 -23.55
CA LEU A 83 -14.93 8.33 -24.42
C LEU A 83 -14.62 9.38 -25.49
#